data_AF-A0AB35U526-F1
#
_entry.id   AF-A0AB35U526-F1
#
_cell.length_a   1.000
_cell.length_b   1.000
_cell.length_c   1.000
_cell.angle_alpha   90.00
_cell.angle_beta   90.00
_cell.angle_gamma   90.00
#
_symmetry.space_group_name_H-M   'P 1'
#
loop_
_entity.id
_entity.type
_entity.pdbx_description
1 polymer ?
#
loop_
_entity_poly.entity_id
_entity_poly.type
_entity_poly.pdbx_seq_one_letter_code
_entity_poly.pdbx_strand_id
1 'polypeptide(L)'
;MDISKEEQQRRQFKDILFDLSKNQSMLQDKGKRAEMYRRLENLYYSKDSSKKFRHYYSDIFQVLDEINQHPEKGNRNFLGQNLDVLRQGYQAKNINDNGGLIDISDSIRKLYDHVNLEIARMDYSDAGDWRISQEEKLQKVRARISELNDNVAQSTEKMDNASKEYIAILGIFASIIVTFIGGITFSTSILGAINLASDYRVSLLAVLMGLVLINVLYGLFTYVDRLVNGPKQRSIKPLIIANAIFIGLLILIIFGWARGLVEIRNAHLPQ
;
A
#
# COMPACT_ATOMS: atom_id res chain seq x y z
N MET A 1 55.26 -23.90 -23.81
CA MET A 1 54.90 -22.83 -22.85
C MET A 1 54.71 -23.50 -21.51
N ASP A 2 55.39 -23.03 -20.47
CA ASP A 2 55.32 -23.61 -19.13
C ASP A 2 54.06 -23.10 -18.44
N ILE A 3 53.01 -23.94 -18.38
CA ILE A 3 51.66 -23.58 -17.91
C ILE A 3 51.71 -22.93 -16.52
N SER A 4 52.64 -23.38 -15.68
CA SER A 4 52.84 -22.86 -14.31
C SER A 4 53.28 -21.39 -14.29
N LYS A 5 54.15 -20.98 -15.22
CA LYS A 5 54.65 -19.60 -15.29
C LYS A 5 53.58 -18.62 -15.75
N GLU A 6 52.76 -19.04 -16.70
CA GLU A 6 51.66 -18.22 -17.23
C GLU A 6 50.58 -17.98 -16.18
N GLU A 7 50.18 -19.01 -15.42
CA GLU A 7 49.23 -18.85 -14.31
C GLU A 7 49.74 -17.90 -13.23
N GLN A 8 51.04 -17.96 -12.91
CA GLN A 8 51.66 -17.01 -11.96
C GLN A 8 51.60 -15.57 -12.47
N GLN A 9 51.91 -15.34 -13.75
CA GLN A 9 51.81 -14.01 -14.36
C GLN A 9 50.36 -13.49 -14.38
N ARG A 10 49.39 -14.37 -14.65
CA ARG A 10 47.96 -14.01 -14.60
C ARG A 10 47.49 -13.65 -13.18
N ARG A 11 47.95 -14.36 -12.15
CA ARG A 11 47.67 -14.01 -10.74
C ARG A 11 48.26 -12.65 -10.40
N GLN A 12 49.54 -12.44 -10.71
CA GLN A 12 50.21 -11.16 -10.47
C GLN A 12 49.53 -10.01 -11.22
N PHE A 13 49.08 -10.24 -12.45
CA PHE A 13 48.31 -9.27 -13.22
C PHE A 13 47.01 -8.88 -12.53
N LYS A 14 46.22 -9.86 -12.07
CA LYS A 14 44.99 -9.59 -11.32
C LYS A 14 45.24 -8.84 -10.02
N ASP A 15 46.28 -9.22 -9.28
CA ASP A 15 46.67 -8.53 -8.03
C ASP A 15 47.02 -7.06 -8.28
N ILE A 16 47.70 -6.74 -9.40
CA ILE A 16 47.97 -5.36 -9.79
C ILE A 16 46.66 -4.60 -10.04
N LEU A 17 45.70 -5.20 -10.77
CA LEU A 17 44.42 -4.55 -11.04
C LEU A 17 43.60 -4.33 -9.76
N PHE A 18 43.61 -5.29 -8.82
CA PHE A 18 42.97 -5.09 -7.51
C PHE A 18 43.64 -4.00 -6.69
N ASP A 19 44.97 -3.91 -6.69
CA ASP A 19 45.66 -2.85 -5.96
C ASP A 19 45.33 -1.47 -6.55
N LEU A 20 45.28 -1.36 -7.88
CA LEU A 20 44.91 -0.14 -8.58
C LEU A 20 43.42 0.23 -8.41
N SER A 21 42.54 -0.70 -8.03
CA SER A 21 41.11 -0.43 -7.83
C SER A 21 40.77 0.00 -6.40
N LYS A 22 41.65 -0.23 -5.40
CA LYS A 22 41.36 0.03 -3.98
C LYS A 22 41.27 1.50 -3.60
N ASN A 23 42.16 2.35 -4.12
CA ASN A 23 42.25 3.75 -3.71
C ASN A 23 42.58 4.67 -4.89
N GLN A 24 41.71 5.66 -5.12
CA GLN A 24 41.86 6.67 -6.16
C GLN A 24 43.16 7.49 -6.06
N SER A 25 43.68 7.70 -4.85
CA SER A 25 44.86 8.54 -4.62
C SER A 25 46.15 7.73 -4.46
N MET A 26 46.12 6.40 -4.68
CA MET A 26 47.29 5.52 -4.49
C MET A 26 48.52 6.01 -5.24
N LEU A 27 48.32 6.53 -6.45
CA LEU A 27 49.39 6.94 -7.35
C LEU A 27 49.84 8.40 -7.16
N GLN A 28 49.27 9.15 -6.22
CA GLN A 28 49.75 10.51 -5.89
C GLN A 28 51.13 10.47 -5.23
N ASP A 29 51.41 9.41 -4.47
CA ASP A 29 52.73 9.15 -3.90
C ASP A 29 53.70 8.69 -5.00
N LYS A 30 54.80 9.45 -5.16
CA LYS A 30 55.87 9.15 -6.14
C LYS A 30 56.51 7.78 -5.90
N GLY A 31 56.65 7.35 -4.64
CA GLY A 31 57.23 6.06 -4.27
C GLY A 31 56.34 4.90 -4.75
N LYS A 32 55.06 4.94 -4.42
CA LYS A 32 54.07 3.92 -4.84
C LYS A 32 53.92 3.86 -6.35
N ARG A 33 53.94 5.02 -7.03
CA ARG A 33 53.89 5.08 -8.50
C ARG A 33 55.10 4.39 -9.14
N ALA A 34 56.31 4.64 -8.62
CA ALA A 34 57.52 3.99 -9.12
C ALA A 34 57.51 2.47 -8.86
N GLU A 35 57.00 2.03 -7.70
CA GLU A 35 56.80 0.61 -7.40
C GLU A 35 55.83 -0.06 -8.37
N MET A 36 54.73 0.60 -8.72
CA MET A 36 53.77 0.08 -9.70
C MET A 36 54.38 -0.03 -11.10
N TYR A 37 55.19 0.94 -11.53
CA TYR A 37 55.92 0.82 -12.79
C TYR A 37 56.87 -0.37 -12.79
N ARG A 38 57.63 -0.61 -11.71
CA ARG A 38 58.49 -1.80 -11.60
C ARG A 38 57.69 -3.10 -11.65
N ARG A 39 56.53 -3.17 -10.98
CA ARG A 39 55.65 -4.35 -11.01
C ARG A 39 55.13 -4.62 -12.43
N LEU A 40 54.72 -3.58 -13.15
CA LEU A 40 54.27 -3.69 -14.53
C LEU A 40 55.41 -4.04 -15.49
N GLU A 41 56.60 -3.47 -15.30
CA GLU A 41 57.79 -3.78 -16.08
C GLU A 41 58.19 -5.25 -15.89
N ASN A 42 58.23 -5.75 -14.66
CA ASN A 42 58.52 -7.16 -14.38
C ASN A 42 57.49 -8.12 -15.01
N LEU A 43 56.23 -7.68 -15.13
CA LEU A 43 55.17 -8.48 -15.73
C LEU A 43 55.25 -8.49 -17.27
N TYR A 44 55.40 -7.32 -17.89
CA TYR A 44 55.28 -7.15 -19.34
C TYR A 44 56.61 -7.24 -20.10
N TYR A 45 57.73 -6.98 -19.43
CA TYR A 45 59.05 -7.01 -20.07
C TYR A 45 59.51 -8.45 -20.29
N SER A 46 59.91 -8.75 -21.52
CA SER A 46 60.58 -9.99 -21.89
C SER A 46 61.65 -9.69 -22.95
N LYS A 47 62.83 -10.29 -22.79
CA LYS A 47 63.97 -10.21 -23.72
C LYS A 47 63.61 -10.74 -25.12
N ASP A 48 62.65 -11.65 -25.18
CA ASP A 48 62.11 -12.23 -26.41
C ASP A 48 60.69 -11.69 -26.63
N SER A 49 60.47 -11.01 -27.77
CA SER A 49 59.16 -10.45 -28.12
C SER A 49 58.07 -11.53 -28.25
N SER A 50 58.45 -12.78 -28.53
CA SER A 50 57.51 -13.91 -28.59
C SER A 50 57.06 -14.41 -27.21
N LYS A 51 57.75 -14.00 -26.13
CA LYS A 51 57.46 -14.39 -24.74
C LYS A 51 56.90 -13.24 -23.89
N LYS A 52 56.50 -12.12 -24.52
CA LYS A 52 55.85 -11.01 -23.83
C LYS A 52 54.51 -11.47 -23.24
N PHE A 53 54.27 -11.13 -21.99
CA PHE A 53 52.99 -11.40 -21.35
C PHE A 53 51.87 -10.66 -22.10
N ARG A 54 50.82 -11.39 -22.44
CA ARG A 54 49.59 -10.84 -23.01
C ARG A 54 48.52 -10.89 -21.93
N HIS A 55 48.00 -9.74 -21.54
CA HIS A 55 46.85 -9.69 -20.65
C HIS A 55 45.60 -10.28 -21.32
N TYR A 56 44.83 -11.04 -20.55
CA TYR A 56 43.61 -11.68 -21.00
C TYR A 56 42.39 -10.82 -20.68
N TYR A 57 41.49 -10.71 -21.66
CA TYR A 57 40.19 -10.05 -21.47
C TYR A 57 39.36 -10.71 -20.37
N SER A 58 39.43 -12.04 -20.24
CA SER A 58 38.76 -12.79 -19.18
C SER A 58 39.27 -12.43 -17.78
N ASP A 59 40.57 -12.15 -17.62
CA ASP A 59 41.13 -11.74 -16.33
C ASP A 59 40.71 -10.32 -15.97
N ILE A 60 40.69 -9.40 -16.95
CA ILE A 60 40.20 -8.04 -16.77
C ILE A 60 38.73 -8.07 -16.36
N PHE A 61 37.90 -8.83 -17.08
CA PHE A 61 36.49 -8.99 -16.78
C PHE A 61 36.28 -9.57 -15.38
N GLN A 62 37.00 -10.63 -15.00
CA GLN A 62 36.88 -11.22 -13.67
C GLN A 62 37.17 -10.20 -12.55
N VAL A 63 38.24 -9.41 -12.70
CA VAL A 63 38.57 -8.38 -11.70
C VAL A 63 37.50 -7.29 -11.66
N LEU A 64 37.06 -6.81 -12.83
CA LEU A 64 36.03 -5.78 -12.92
C LEU A 64 34.69 -6.24 -12.34
N ASP A 65 34.29 -7.48 -12.59
CA ASP A 65 33.07 -8.08 -12.03
C ASP A 65 33.17 -8.22 -10.51
N GLU A 66 34.32 -8.71 -10.01
CA GLU A 66 34.53 -8.89 -8.58
C GLU A 66 34.49 -7.56 -7.80
N ILE A 67 35.13 -6.49 -8.30
CA ILE A 67 35.06 -5.17 -7.66
C ILE A 67 33.68 -4.49 -7.85
N ASN A 68 32.89 -4.89 -8.85
CA ASN A 68 31.55 -4.35 -9.07
C ASN A 68 30.55 -4.94 -8.06
N GLN A 69 30.66 -6.24 -7.78
CA GLN A 69 29.82 -6.93 -6.81
C GLN A 69 30.24 -6.64 -5.36
N HIS A 70 31.52 -6.33 -5.14
CA HIS A 70 32.12 -6.16 -3.82
C HIS A 70 32.80 -4.78 -3.69
N PRO A 71 32.06 -3.72 -3.31
CA PRO A 71 32.61 -2.37 -3.15
C PRO A 71 33.79 -2.28 -2.16
N GLU A 72 33.89 -3.23 -1.23
CA GLU A 72 34.99 -3.34 -0.27
C GLU A 72 36.33 -3.77 -0.91
N LYS A 73 36.28 -4.42 -2.08
CA LYS A 73 37.48 -4.90 -2.79
C LYS A 73 38.09 -3.86 -3.72
N GLY A 74 37.32 -2.85 -4.12
CA GLY A 74 37.77 -1.74 -4.95
C GLY A 74 36.65 -1.11 -5.77
N ASN A 75 37.01 -0.22 -6.69
CA ASN A 75 36.06 0.47 -7.55
C ASN A 75 36.56 0.55 -9.00
N ARG A 76 35.68 0.25 -9.96
CA ARG A 76 35.99 0.25 -11.40
C ARG A 76 36.47 1.61 -11.91
N ASN A 77 35.92 2.71 -11.39
CA ASN A 77 36.33 4.06 -11.76
C ASN A 77 37.71 4.41 -11.20
N PHE A 78 38.04 3.93 -9.99
CA PHE A 78 39.38 4.12 -9.42
C PHE A 78 40.43 3.39 -10.25
N LEU A 79 40.13 2.16 -10.68
CA LEU A 79 41.00 1.39 -11.57
C LEU A 79 41.24 2.13 -12.90
N GLY A 80 40.17 2.58 -13.57
CA GLY A 80 40.28 3.31 -14.84
C GLY A 80 41.09 4.60 -14.71
N GLN A 81 40.85 5.40 -13.66
CA GLN A 81 41.59 6.64 -13.39
C GLN A 81 43.06 6.36 -13.07
N ASN A 82 43.35 5.37 -12.22
CA ASN A 82 44.71 5.03 -11.86
C ASN A 82 45.50 4.50 -13.08
N LEU A 83 44.87 3.71 -13.95
CA LEU A 83 45.48 3.29 -15.21
C LEU A 83 45.74 4.46 -16.16
N ASP A 84 44.86 5.47 -16.21
CA ASP A 84 45.11 6.68 -16.98
C ASP A 84 46.34 7.44 -16.45
N VAL A 85 46.44 7.61 -15.13
CA VAL A 85 47.59 8.24 -14.47
C VAL A 85 48.89 7.48 -14.78
N LEU A 86 48.87 6.15 -14.76
CA LEU A 86 50.03 5.32 -15.12
C LEU A 86 50.39 5.50 -16.60
N ARG A 87 49.41 5.48 -17.49
CA ARG A 87 49.61 5.66 -18.94
C ARG A 87 50.25 7.01 -19.25
N GLN A 88 49.76 8.09 -18.64
CA GLN A 88 50.26 9.45 -18.89
C GLN A 88 51.63 9.68 -18.25
N GLY A 89 51.89 9.08 -17.09
CA GLY A 89 53.11 9.31 -16.31
C GLY A 89 54.27 8.36 -16.61
N TYR A 90 54.09 7.35 -17.45
CA TYR A 90 55.13 6.34 -17.72
C TYR A 90 56.23 6.92 -18.60
N GLN A 91 57.49 6.68 -18.22
CA GLN A 91 58.68 7.03 -18.99
C GLN A 91 59.67 5.87 -18.89
N ALA A 92 60.11 5.35 -20.03
CA ALA A 92 61.13 4.30 -20.08
C ALA A 92 62.47 4.84 -19.56
N LYS A 93 62.78 4.54 -18.30
CA LYS A 93 64.01 4.97 -17.62
C LYS A 93 64.85 3.79 -17.12
N ASN A 94 64.22 2.64 -16.90
CA ASN A 94 64.90 1.46 -16.38
C ASN A 94 65.60 0.72 -17.51
N ILE A 95 66.79 0.20 -17.20
CA ILE A 95 67.70 -0.46 -18.15
C ILE A 95 67.76 -1.94 -17.75
N ASN A 96 67.77 -2.83 -18.74
CA ASN A 96 67.93 -4.26 -18.54
C ASN A 96 69.40 -4.64 -18.22
N ASP A 97 69.64 -5.90 -17.88
CA ASP A 97 70.98 -6.46 -17.60
C ASP A 97 71.99 -6.32 -18.76
N ASN A 98 71.52 -5.96 -19.96
CA ASN A 98 72.28 -5.82 -21.19
C ASN A 98 72.45 -4.35 -21.65
N GLY A 99 72.02 -3.35 -20.86
CA GLY A 99 72.14 -1.93 -21.24
C GLY A 99 71.01 -1.38 -22.13
N GLY A 100 69.97 -2.18 -22.43
CA GLY A 100 68.80 -1.77 -23.22
C GLY A 100 67.65 -1.23 -22.39
N LEU A 101 66.95 -0.21 -22.91
CA LEU A 101 65.79 0.42 -22.25
C LEU A 101 64.61 -0.57 -22.15
N ILE A 102 64.02 -0.67 -20.97
CA ILE A 102 62.76 -1.38 -20.73
C ILE A 102 61.62 -0.44 -21.11
N ASP A 103 60.94 -0.73 -22.22
CA ASP A 103 59.76 0.03 -22.66
C ASP A 103 58.53 -0.87 -22.71
N ILE A 104 57.56 -0.56 -21.84
CA ILE A 104 56.24 -1.21 -21.77
C ILE A 104 55.09 -0.25 -22.12
N SER A 105 55.38 0.90 -22.75
CA SER A 105 54.38 1.93 -23.06
C SER A 105 53.20 1.40 -23.87
N ASP A 106 53.47 0.54 -24.86
CA ASP A 106 52.42 -0.07 -25.70
C ASP A 106 51.54 -1.04 -24.89
N SER A 107 52.13 -1.79 -23.96
CA SER A 107 51.39 -2.71 -23.07
C SER A 107 50.46 -1.96 -22.12
N ILE A 108 50.95 -0.87 -21.51
CA ILE A 108 50.13 -0.01 -20.62
C ILE A 108 48.99 0.63 -21.41
N ARG A 109 49.27 1.13 -22.62
CA ARG A 109 48.24 1.72 -23.50
C ARG A 109 47.15 0.71 -23.85
N LYS A 110 47.53 -0.51 -24.22
CA LYS A 110 46.57 -1.60 -24.52
C LYS A 110 45.78 -2.03 -23.28
N LEU A 111 46.42 -2.08 -22.11
CA LEU A 111 45.74 -2.40 -20.86
C LEU A 111 44.68 -1.35 -20.53
N TYR A 112 45.05 -0.08 -20.58
CA TYR A 112 44.13 1.04 -20.36
C TYR A 112 42.94 1.00 -21.32
N ASP A 113 43.20 0.79 -22.62
CA ASP A 113 42.16 0.72 -23.65
C ASP A 113 41.18 -0.44 -23.39
N HIS A 114 41.71 -1.64 -23.11
CA HIS A 114 40.85 -2.80 -22.82
C HIS A 114 40.04 -2.62 -21.53
N VAL A 115 40.65 -2.11 -20.46
CA VAL A 115 39.95 -1.90 -19.19
C VAL A 115 38.84 -0.86 -19.34
N ASN A 116 39.12 0.28 -20.00
CA ASN A 116 38.10 1.30 -20.23
C ASN A 116 36.96 0.81 -21.14
N LEU A 117 37.28 0.00 -22.16
CA LEU A 117 36.26 -0.59 -23.03
C LEU A 117 35.34 -1.53 -22.24
N GLU A 118 35.89 -2.37 -21.36
CA GLU A 118 35.09 -3.26 -20.51
C GLU A 118 34.28 -2.48 -19.46
N ILE A 119 34.83 -1.42 -18.86
CA ILE A 119 34.07 -0.53 -17.97
C ILE A 119 32.87 0.06 -18.72
N ALA A 120 33.07 0.60 -19.93
CA ALA A 120 31.99 1.16 -20.72
C ALA A 120 30.91 0.13 -21.11
N ARG A 121 31.30 -1.12 -21.38
CA ARG A 121 30.35 -2.21 -21.62
C ARG A 121 29.55 -2.56 -20.39
N MET A 122 30.19 -2.62 -19.21
CA MET A 122 29.49 -2.83 -17.94
C MET A 122 28.50 -1.71 -17.66
N ASP A 123 28.92 -0.45 -17.81
CA ASP A 123 28.04 0.72 -17.65
C ASP A 123 26.79 0.65 -18.55
N TYR A 124 26.97 0.24 -19.82
CA TYR A 124 25.86 0.07 -20.76
C TYR A 124 24.92 -1.07 -20.35
N SER A 125 25.47 -2.18 -19.89
CA SER A 125 24.69 -3.34 -19.40
C SER A 125 23.89 -2.97 -18.15
N ASP A 126 24.51 -2.29 -17.19
CA ASP A 126 23.88 -1.82 -15.94
C ASP A 126 22.70 -0.89 -16.26
N ALA A 127 22.86 0.02 -17.23
CA ALA A 127 21.79 0.92 -17.66
C ALA A 127 20.61 0.18 -18.32
N GLY A 128 20.90 -0.87 -19.10
CA GLY A 128 19.89 -1.72 -19.70
C GLY A 128 19.07 -2.49 -18.66
N ASP A 129 19.75 -3.14 -17.73
CA ASP A 129 19.13 -3.92 -16.64
C ASP A 129 18.32 -3.03 -15.70
N TRP A 130 18.85 -1.84 -15.39
CA TRP A 130 18.13 -0.83 -14.62
C TRP A 130 16.78 -0.48 -15.24
N ARG A 131 16.74 -0.23 -16.56
CA ARG A 131 15.53 0.17 -17.27
C ARG A 131 14.48 -0.94 -17.27
N ILE A 132 14.90 -2.19 -17.51
CA ILE A 132 14.00 -3.36 -17.49
C ILE A 132 13.44 -3.55 -16.07
N SER A 133 14.29 -3.53 -15.04
CA SER A 133 13.85 -3.69 -13.66
C SER A 133 12.90 -2.59 -13.21
N GLN A 134 13.08 -1.36 -13.70
CA GLN A 134 12.23 -0.22 -13.39
C GLN A 134 10.85 -0.36 -14.03
N GLU A 135 10.78 -0.82 -15.28
CA GLU A 135 9.51 -1.12 -15.96
C GLU A 135 8.72 -2.22 -15.23
N GLU A 136 9.37 -3.32 -14.85
CA GLU A 136 8.70 -4.38 -14.08
C GLU A 136 8.20 -3.91 -12.72
N LYS A 137 9.02 -3.15 -11.98
CA LYS A 137 8.63 -2.56 -10.70
C LYS A 137 7.45 -1.61 -10.86
N LEU A 138 7.44 -0.77 -11.90
CA LEU A 138 6.34 0.14 -12.20
C LEU A 138 5.05 -0.61 -12.56
N GLN A 139 5.13 -1.70 -13.32
CA GLN A 139 3.97 -2.54 -13.61
C GLN A 139 3.38 -3.16 -12.33
N LYS A 140 4.23 -3.70 -11.43
CA LYS A 140 3.78 -4.24 -10.14
C LYS A 140 3.13 -3.17 -9.26
N VAL A 141 3.68 -1.97 -9.22
CA VAL A 141 3.10 -0.83 -8.49
C VAL A 141 1.73 -0.45 -9.07
N ARG A 142 1.60 -0.36 -10.40
CA ARG A 142 0.32 -0.06 -11.06
C ARG A 142 -0.75 -1.12 -10.77
N ALA A 143 -0.39 -2.40 -10.85
CA ALA A 143 -1.29 -3.50 -10.53
C ALA A 143 -1.79 -3.39 -9.07
N ARG A 144 -0.88 -3.11 -8.12
CA ARG A 144 -1.24 -2.95 -6.71
C ARG A 144 -2.12 -1.72 -6.45
N ILE A 145 -1.89 -0.61 -7.17
CA ILE A 145 -2.78 0.58 -7.11
C ILE A 145 -4.19 0.23 -7.60
N SER A 146 -4.31 -0.51 -8.71
CA SER A 146 -5.61 -0.95 -9.22
C SER A 146 -6.36 -1.80 -8.19
N GLU A 147 -5.69 -2.79 -7.61
CA GLU A 147 -6.26 -3.66 -6.57
C GLU A 147 -6.67 -2.86 -5.32
N LEU A 148 -5.85 -1.89 -4.89
CA LEU A 148 -6.20 -1.01 -3.78
C LEU A 148 -7.45 -0.17 -4.09
N ASN A 149 -7.56 0.38 -5.30
CA ASN A 149 -8.74 1.16 -5.70
C ASN A 149 -10.01 0.32 -5.68
N ASP A 150 -9.95 -0.93 -6.16
CA ASP A 150 -11.09 -1.85 -6.14
C ASP A 150 -11.49 -2.21 -4.70
N ASN A 151 -10.51 -2.48 -3.83
CA ASN A 151 -10.74 -2.76 -2.42
C ASN A 151 -11.32 -1.54 -1.68
N VAL A 152 -10.85 -0.33 -1.99
CA VAL A 152 -11.39 0.92 -1.43
C VAL A 152 -12.83 1.11 -1.90
N ALA A 153 -13.11 0.94 -3.19
CA ALA A 153 -14.48 1.04 -3.72
C ALA A 153 -15.42 0.05 -3.02
N GLN A 154 -15.01 -1.22 -2.90
CA GLN A 154 -15.80 -2.23 -2.19
C GLN A 154 -15.97 -1.89 -0.70
N SER A 155 -14.93 -1.38 -0.04
CA SER A 155 -15.02 -0.98 1.35
C SER A 155 -15.94 0.23 1.56
N THR A 156 -15.94 1.19 0.63
CA THR A 156 -16.85 2.33 0.68
C THR A 156 -18.31 1.91 0.51
N GLU A 157 -18.59 0.96 -0.38
CA GLU A 157 -19.94 0.41 -0.56
C GLU A 157 -20.42 -0.34 0.70
N LYS A 158 -19.56 -1.18 1.29
CA LYS A 158 -19.86 -1.85 2.57
C LYS A 158 -20.11 -0.84 3.69
N MET A 159 -19.37 0.25 3.74
CA MET A 159 -19.53 1.31 4.75
C MET A 159 -20.83 2.10 4.56
N ASP A 160 -21.23 2.38 3.31
CA ASP A 160 -22.53 3.01 3.02
C ASP A 160 -23.69 2.10 3.43
N ASN A 161 -23.61 0.80 3.13
CA ASN A 161 -24.62 -0.17 3.57
C ASN A 161 -24.68 -0.30 5.09
N ALA A 162 -23.53 -0.40 5.77
CA ALA A 162 -23.47 -0.41 7.23
C ALA A 162 -24.07 0.86 7.86
N SER A 163 -23.86 2.02 7.23
CA SER A 163 -24.45 3.28 7.67
C SER A 163 -25.98 3.26 7.56
N LYS A 164 -26.53 2.71 6.46
CA LYS A 164 -28.00 2.51 6.31
C LYS A 164 -28.56 1.58 7.38
N GLU A 165 -27.89 0.46 7.64
CA GLU A 165 -28.28 -0.48 8.70
C GLU A 165 -28.24 0.18 10.08
N TYR A 166 -27.23 1.00 10.36
CA TYR A 166 -27.13 1.73 11.61
C TYR A 166 -28.28 2.73 11.80
N ILE A 167 -28.60 3.55 10.78
CA ILE A 167 -29.72 4.50 10.84
C ILE A 167 -31.04 3.73 11.00
N ALA A 168 -31.19 2.57 10.35
CA ALA A 168 -32.36 1.71 10.52
C ALA A 168 -32.52 1.18 11.94
N ILE A 169 -31.46 0.66 12.55
CA ILE A 169 -31.46 0.21 13.95
C ILE A 169 -31.85 1.36 14.87
N LEU A 170 -31.27 2.55 14.67
CA LEU A 170 -31.61 3.74 15.45
C LEU A 170 -33.09 4.14 15.29
N GLY A 171 -33.62 4.07 14.06
CA GLY A 171 -35.04 4.34 13.78
C GLY A 171 -35.99 3.36 14.47
N ILE A 172 -35.63 2.07 14.52
CA ILE A 172 -36.39 1.05 15.27
C ILE A 172 -36.39 1.42 16.77
N PHE A 173 -35.23 1.71 17.36
CA PHE A 173 -35.14 2.08 18.77
C PHE A 173 -35.94 3.34 19.10
N ALA A 174 -35.84 4.38 18.27
CA ALA A 174 -36.61 5.61 18.47
C ALA A 174 -38.12 5.34 18.45
N SER A 175 -38.58 4.52 17.51
CA SER A 175 -40.00 4.15 17.39
C SER A 175 -40.48 3.39 18.63
N ILE A 176 -39.69 2.43 19.11
CA ILE A 176 -39.99 1.67 20.33
C ILE A 176 -40.10 2.60 21.55
N ILE A 177 -39.12 3.48 21.74
CA ILE A 177 -39.08 4.42 22.88
C ILE A 177 -40.28 5.37 22.85
N VAL A 178 -40.57 6.00 21.71
CA VAL A 178 -41.71 6.91 21.55
C VAL A 178 -43.03 6.21 21.86
N THR A 179 -43.17 4.96 21.44
CA THR A 179 -44.37 4.16 21.70
C THR A 179 -44.55 3.84 23.17
N PHE A 180 -43.47 3.42 23.85
CA PHE A 180 -43.53 3.10 25.27
C PHE A 180 -43.80 4.35 26.11
N ILE A 181 -43.08 5.44 25.88
CA ILE A 181 -43.28 6.70 26.60
C ILE A 181 -44.66 7.26 26.33
N GLY A 182 -45.09 7.29 25.06
CA GLY A 182 -46.43 7.72 24.67
C GLY A 182 -47.51 6.87 25.33
N GLY A 183 -47.41 5.55 25.23
CA GLY A 183 -48.34 4.60 25.83
C GLY A 183 -48.46 4.74 27.35
N ILE A 184 -47.33 4.86 28.07
CA ILE A 184 -47.32 5.05 29.53
C ILE A 184 -47.91 6.41 29.91
N THR A 185 -47.53 7.48 29.21
CA THR A 185 -48.01 8.85 29.48
C THR A 185 -49.51 8.96 29.24
N PHE A 186 -50.03 8.36 28.17
CA PHE A 186 -51.47 8.35 27.91
C PHE A 186 -52.22 7.45 28.90
N SER A 187 -51.69 6.27 29.24
CA SER A 187 -52.31 5.38 30.23
C SER A 187 -52.43 6.05 31.61
N THR A 188 -51.36 6.69 32.09
CA THR A 188 -51.37 7.43 33.36
C THR A 188 -52.34 8.62 33.33
N SER A 189 -52.43 9.33 32.21
CA SER A 189 -53.37 10.44 32.03
C SER A 189 -54.83 9.98 32.05
N ILE A 190 -55.14 8.86 31.38
CA ILE A 190 -56.48 8.27 31.37
C ILE A 190 -56.85 7.76 32.77
N LEU A 191 -55.95 7.01 33.43
CA LEU A 191 -56.17 6.50 34.79
C LEU A 191 -56.39 7.63 35.81
N GLY A 192 -55.66 8.74 35.68
CA GLY A 192 -55.86 9.92 36.52
C GLY A 192 -57.22 10.59 36.30
N ALA A 193 -57.77 10.53 35.08
CA ALA A 193 -59.06 11.13 34.74
C ALA A 193 -60.28 10.27 35.10
N ILE A 194 -60.11 8.98 35.44
CA ILE A 194 -61.21 8.03 35.74
C ILE A 194 -62.12 8.53 36.86
N ASN A 195 -61.57 9.14 37.91
CA ASN A 195 -62.35 9.56 39.07
C ASN A 195 -63.00 10.96 38.94
N LEU A 196 -62.62 11.74 37.92
CA LEU A 196 -62.99 13.15 37.79
C LEU A 196 -64.01 13.42 36.66
N ALA A 197 -64.10 12.52 35.69
CA ALA A 197 -64.93 12.69 34.51
C ALA A 197 -65.92 11.52 34.34
N SER A 198 -67.03 11.76 33.63
CA SER A 198 -67.99 10.71 33.28
C SER A 198 -67.30 9.58 32.51
N ASP A 199 -67.66 8.33 32.83
CA ASP A 199 -67.17 7.09 32.18
C ASP A 199 -67.14 7.19 30.65
N TYR A 200 -68.16 7.82 30.05
CA TYR A 200 -68.26 8.02 28.60
C TYR A 200 -67.21 8.99 28.05
N ARG A 201 -66.88 10.06 28.78
CA ARG A 201 -65.88 11.05 28.36
C ARG A 201 -64.46 10.50 28.44
N VAL A 202 -64.16 9.74 29.51
CA VAL A 202 -62.86 9.07 29.68
C VAL A 202 -62.66 8.01 28.60
N SER A 203 -63.69 7.21 28.32
CA SER A 203 -63.65 6.19 27.26
C SER A 203 -63.48 6.81 25.86
N LEU A 204 -64.17 7.93 25.57
CA LEU A 204 -64.03 8.65 24.30
C LEU A 204 -62.60 9.17 24.11
N LEU A 205 -62.03 9.80 25.13
CA LEU A 205 -60.66 10.32 25.09
C LEU A 205 -59.64 9.19 24.91
N ALA A 206 -59.84 8.05 25.59
CA ALA A 206 -58.98 6.88 25.49
C ALA A 206 -58.95 6.30 24.06
N VAL A 207 -60.12 6.15 23.43
CA VAL A 207 -60.23 5.65 22.04
C VAL A 207 -59.63 6.64 21.03
N LEU A 208 -59.83 7.94 21.24
CA LEU A 208 -59.25 8.99 20.38
C LEU A 208 -57.71 9.01 20.47
N MET A 209 -57.15 8.91 21.68
CA MET A 209 -55.70 8.82 21.87
C MET A 209 -55.11 7.53 21.30
N GLY A 210 -55.80 6.39 21.46
CA GLY A 210 -55.41 5.13 20.83
C GLY A 210 -55.37 5.21 19.29
N LEU A 211 -56.32 5.92 18.68
CA LEU A 211 -56.35 6.18 17.25
C LEU A 211 -55.16 7.05 16.80
N VAL A 212 -54.81 8.10 17.53
CA VAL A 212 -53.63 8.91 17.20
C VAL A 212 -52.35 8.07 17.33
N LEU A 213 -52.21 7.31 18.42
CA LEU A 213 -51.03 6.50 18.70
C LEU A 213 -50.79 5.42 17.64
N ILE A 214 -51.84 4.72 17.18
CA ILE A 214 -51.70 3.69 16.13
C ILE A 214 -51.28 4.29 14.77
N ASN A 215 -51.74 5.50 14.44
CA ASN A 215 -51.35 6.19 13.20
C ASN A 215 -49.88 6.63 13.24
N VAL A 216 -49.43 7.20 14.36
CA VAL A 216 -48.01 7.58 14.57
C VAL A 216 -47.11 6.35 14.51
N LEU A 217 -47.52 5.26 15.17
CA LEU A 217 -46.83 3.96 15.13
C LEU A 217 -46.67 3.42 13.71
N TYR A 218 -47.76 3.40 12.95
CA TYR A 218 -47.74 2.92 11.58
C TYR A 218 -46.83 3.79 10.68
N GLY A 219 -46.84 5.10 10.87
CA GLY A 219 -45.94 6.03 10.17
C GLY A 219 -44.47 5.74 10.46
N LEU A 220 -44.12 5.57 11.73
CA LEU A 220 -42.76 5.25 12.18
C LEU A 220 -42.28 3.89 11.65
N PHE A 221 -43.08 2.83 11.79
CA PHE A 221 -42.71 1.50 11.27
C PHE A 221 -42.60 1.47 9.74
N THR A 222 -43.45 2.21 9.03
CA THR A 222 -43.37 2.32 7.57
C THR A 222 -42.14 3.09 7.13
N TYR A 223 -41.76 4.15 7.86
CA TYR A 223 -40.54 4.89 7.60
C TYR A 223 -39.29 4.03 7.79
N VAL A 224 -39.20 3.31 8.92
CA VAL A 224 -38.13 2.36 9.21
C VAL A 224 -38.05 1.26 8.14
N ASP A 225 -39.18 0.66 7.76
CA ASP A 225 -39.21 -0.37 6.71
C ASP A 225 -38.74 0.15 5.35
N ARG A 226 -39.14 1.38 4.97
CA ARG A 226 -38.66 2.01 3.73
C ARG A 226 -37.17 2.30 3.74
N LEU A 227 -36.62 2.64 4.90
CA LEU A 227 -35.19 2.89 5.06
C LEU A 227 -34.37 1.59 4.92
N VAL A 228 -34.89 0.47 5.42
CA VAL A 228 -34.19 -0.84 5.39
C VAL A 228 -34.39 -1.54 4.05
N ASN A 229 -35.64 -1.69 3.61
CA ASN A 229 -36.02 -2.56 2.49
C ASN A 229 -36.20 -1.79 1.17
N GLY A 230 -35.93 -0.48 1.18
CA GLY A 230 -36.14 0.41 0.03
C GLY A 230 -37.61 0.74 -0.24
N PRO A 231 -37.90 1.49 -1.33
CA PRO A 231 -39.26 1.92 -1.67
C PRO A 231 -40.10 0.75 -2.24
N LYS A 232 -40.56 -0.15 -1.37
CA LYS A 232 -41.58 -1.15 -1.72
C LYS A 232 -42.97 -0.58 -1.45
N GLN A 233 -43.89 -0.81 -2.39
CA GLN A 233 -45.28 -0.37 -2.27
C GLN A 233 -46.03 -1.29 -1.29
N ARG A 234 -46.05 -0.90 -0.01
CA ARG A 234 -46.84 -1.63 0.99
C ARG A 234 -48.33 -1.35 0.82
N SER A 235 -49.12 -2.38 1.10
CA SER A 235 -50.57 -2.22 1.22
C SER A 235 -50.91 -1.44 2.49
N ILE A 236 -51.68 -0.37 2.35
CA ILE A 236 -52.23 0.45 3.45
C ILE A 236 -53.39 -0.24 4.19
N LYS A 237 -53.71 -1.48 3.80
CA LYS A 237 -54.80 -2.30 4.34
C LYS A 237 -54.77 -2.46 5.88
N PRO A 238 -53.65 -2.76 6.56
CA PRO A 238 -53.66 -2.96 8.01
C PRO A 238 -54.00 -1.66 8.76
N LEU A 239 -53.56 -0.50 8.26
CA LEU A 239 -53.92 0.80 8.85
C LEU A 239 -55.42 1.09 8.72
N ILE A 240 -55.99 0.82 7.54
CA ILE A 240 -57.42 1.03 7.28
C ILE A 240 -58.27 0.14 8.21
N ILE A 241 -57.87 -1.13 8.38
CA ILE A 241 -58.58 -2.06 9.27
C ILE A 241 -58.51 -1.57 10.73
N ALA A 242 -57.33 -1.17 11.21
CA ALA A 242 -57.17 -0.64 12.56
C ALA A 242 -58.02 0.62 12.78
N ASN A 243 -57.96 1.59 11.87
CA ASN A 243 -58.75 2.81 11.96
C ASN A 243 -60.27 2.52 11.90
N ALA A 244 -60.71 1.56 11.10
CA ALA A 244 -62.11 1.14 11.04
C ALA A 244 -62.61 0.57 12.38
N ILE A 245 -61.79 -0.22 13.08
CA ILE A 245 -62.10 -0.75 14.41
C ILE A 245 -62.26 0.41 15.42
N PHE A 246 -61.32 1.36 15.44
CA PHE A 246 -61.40 2.52 16.32
C PHE A 246 -62.64 3.39 16.04
N ILE A 247 -62.99 3.60 14.77
CA ILE A 247 -64.22 4.32 14.38
C ILE A 247 -65.46 3.56 14.86
N GLY A 248 -65.50 2.24 14.73
CA GLY A 248 -66.59 1.42 15.27
C GLY A 248 -66.74 1.56 16.79
N LEU A 249 -65.64 1.55 17.53
CA LEU A 249 -65.64 1.79 18.98
C LEU A 249 -66.15 3.19 19.35
N LEU A 250 -65.75 4.23 18.60
CA LEU A 250 -66.27 5.60 18.81
C LEU A 250 -67.79 5.66 18.61
N ILE A 251 -68.32 5.03 17.56
CA ILE A 251 -69.75 4.99 17.29
C ILE A 251 -70.51 4.26 18.42
N LEU A 252 -69.97 3.15 18.93
CA LEU A 252 -70.57 2.43 20.06
C LEU A 252 -70.61 3.27 21.35
N ILE A 253 -69.55 4.01 21.65
CA ILE A 253 -69.50 4.90 22.82
C ILE A 253 -70.53 6.02 22.69
N ILE A 254 -70.61 6.66 21.51
CA ILE A 254 -71.58 7.73 21.25
C ILE A 254 -73.01 7.21 21.32
N PHE A 255 -73.28 6.03 20.75
CA PHE A 255 -74.60 5.40 20.82
C PHE A 255 -74.98 5.00 22.26
N GLY A 256 -74.02 4.46 23.01
CA GLY A 256 -74.21 4.11 24.41
C GLY A 256 -74.49 5.32 25.30
N TRP A 257 -73.87 6.47 24.99
CA TRP A 257 -74.16 7.75 25.62
C TRP A 257 -75.56 8.26 25.25
N ALA A 258 -75.93 8.25 23.96
CA ALA A 258 -77.24 8.69 23.48
C ALA A 258 -78.40 7.84 24.03
N ARG A 259 -78.16 6.56 24.36
CA ARG A 259 -79.14 5.65 24.97
C ARG A 259 -79.14 5.68 26.51
N GLY A 260 -78.22 6.40 27.15
CA GLY A 260 -78.15 6.50 28.62
C GLY A 260 -77.91 5.17 29.33
N LEU A 261 -77.26 4.19 28.70
CA LEU A 261 -77.18 2.80 29.21
C LEU A 261 -76.51 2.69 30.61
N VAL A 262 -75.51 3.51 30.88
CA VAL A 262 -74.80 3.53 32.18
C VAL A 262 -75.65 4.21 33.26
N GLU A 263 -76.41 5.25 32.91
CA GLU A 263 -77.32 5.93 33.83
C GLU A 263 -78.51 5.03 34.20
N ILE A 264 -79.07 4.30 33.22
CA ILE A 264 -80.12 3.30 33.43
C ILE A 264 -79.62 2.14 34.30
N ARG A 265 -78.38 1.67 34.08
CA ARG A 265 -77.74 0.64 34.91
C ARG A 265 -77.51 1.12 36.35
N ASN A 266 -76.96 2.32 36.53
CA ASN A 266 -76.71 2.89 37.85
C ASN A 266 -78.01 3.18 38.62
N ALA A 267 -79.15 3.37 37.92
CA ALA A 267 -80.47 3.46 38.53
C ALA A 267 -81.07 2.10 38.98
N HIS A 268 -80.57 0.97 38.47
CA HIS A 268 -81.03 -0.39 38.81
C HIS A 268 -80.16 -1.09 39.86
N LEU A 269 -79.02 -0.50 40.25
CA LEU A 269 -78.19 -0.97 41.35
C LEU A 269 -78.58 -0.19 42.61
N PRO A 270 -79.18 -0.83 43.64
CA PRO A 270 -79.37 -0.17 44.93
C PRO A 270 -78.00 0.17 45.54
N GLN A 271 -77.89 1.37 46.12
CA GLN A 271 -76.71 1.85 46.86
C GLN A 271 -76.33 0.92 48.01
#